data_AF-A0A5C8ICR9-F1
#
_entry.id   AF-A0A5C8ICR9-F1
#
_cell.length_a   1.000
_cell.length_b   1.000
_cell.length_c   1.000
_cell.angle_alpha   90.00
_cell.angle_beta   90.00
_cell.angle_gamma   90.00
#
_symmetry.space_group_name_H-M   'P 1'
#
loop_
_entity.id
_entity.type
_entity.pdbx_description
1 polymer ?
#
loop_
_entity_poly.entity_id
_entity_poly.type
_entity_poly.pdbx_seq_one_letter_code
_entity_poly.pdbx_strand_id
1 'polypeptide(L)'
;MVIPSDAERFAQTVAAQVRAEIAAANTTVAGVARATGINRETLDRWVKGERALSITTLYRIASAVDVPPHVIVQRAEERFAAQSGSDVGRGAHYEVTPDGPASDLGLAAEHGERKTDS
;
A
#
# COMPACT_ATOMS: atom_id res chain seq x y z
N MET A 1 -3.70 19.99 17.19
CA MET A 1 -3.63 18.51 17.12
C MET A 1 -4.00 18.12 15.69
N VAL A 2 -3.05 17.68 14.88
CA VAL A 2 -3.36 17.16 13.54
C VAL A 2 -3.89 15.74 13.74
N ILE A 3 -5.17 15.53 13.46
CA ILE A 3 -5.75 14.18 13.49
C ILE A 3 -5.28 13.49 12.22
N PRO A 4 -4.57 12.35 12.32
CA PRO A 4 -4.14 11.62 11.13
C PRO A 4 -5.36 11.21 10.32
N SER A 5 -5.25 11.38 9.01
CA SER A 5 -6.26 10.93 8.05
C SER A 5 -6.53 9.44 8.21
N ASP A 6 -7.72 8.98 7.79
CA ASP A 6 -8.03 7.56 7.81
C ASP A 6 -7.06 6.74 6.95
N ALA A 7 -6.53 7.31 5.87
CA ALA A 7 -5.49 6.69 5.07
C ALA A 7 -4.20 6.45 5.88
N GLU A 8 -3.77 7.43 6.69
CA GLU A 8 -2.59 7.28 7.55
C GLU A 8 -2.82 6.27 8.67
N ARG A 9 -4.01 6.28 9.30
CA ARG A 9 -4.37 5.29 10.32
C ARG A 9 -4.47 3.87 9.74
N PHE A 10 -5.00 3.73 8.53
CA PHE A 10 -5.05 2.45 7.83
C PHE A 10 -3.64 1.96 7.47
N ALA A 11 -2.78 2.84 6.94
CA ALA A 11 -1.39 2.51 6.65
C ALA A 11 -0.63 2.03 7.91
N GLN A 12 -0.86 2.66 9.06
CA GLN A 12 -0.33 2.20 10.35
C GLN A 12 -0.88 0.84 10.76
N THR A 13 -2.17 0.58 10.50
CA THR A 13 -2.80 -0.72 10.78
C THR A 13 -2.21 -1.83 9.90
N VAL A 14 -1.98 -1.54 8.62
CA VAL A 14 -1.27 -2.45 7.69
C VAL A 14 0.14 -2.73 8.18
N ALA A 15 0.89 -1.70 8.59
CA ALA A 15 2.25 -1.86 9.13
C ALA A 15 2.29 -2.73 10.40
N ALA A 16 1.33 -2.53 11.30
CA ALA A 16 1.16 -3.36 12.49
C ALA A 16 0.79 -4.81 12.12
N GLN A 17 -0.09 -5.00 11.14
CA GLN A 17 -0.47 -6.34 10.66
C GLN A 17 0.73 -7.05 10.04
N VAL A 18 1.55 -6.37 9.24
CA VAL A 18 2.79 -6.93 8.70
C VAL A 18 3.70 -7.43 9.83
N ARG A 19 3.87 -6.67 10.93
CA ARG A 19 4.64 -7.18 12.10
C ARG A 19 4.03 -8.42 12.71
N ALA A 20 2.70 -8.48 12.80
CA ALA A 20 2.02 -9.65 13.34
C ALA A 20 2.27 -10.89 12.47
N GLU A 21 2.25 -10.76 11.14
CA GLU A 21 2.57 -11.87 10.22
C GLU A 21 4.03 -12.32 10.32
N ILE A 22 4.97 -11.37 10.44
CA ILE A 22 6.39 -11.67 10.67
C ILE A 22 6.57 -12.50 11.95
N ALA A 23 5.89 -12.12 13.03
CA ALA A 23 5.94 -12.86 14.29
C ALA A 23 5.26 -14.23 14.16
N ALA A 24 4.11 -14.32 13.49
CA ALA A 24 3.38 -15.57 13.27
C ALA A 24 4.16 -16.57 12.42
N ALA A 25 4.99 -16.09 11.48
CA ALA A 25 5.91 -16.90 10.69
C ALA A 25 7.16 -17.37 11.46
N ASN A 26 7.21 -17.18 12.79
CA ASN A 26 8.36 -17.52 13.65
C ASN A 26 9.69 -16.90 13.19
N THR A 27 9.63 -15.72 12.56
CA THR A 27 10.81 -14.99 12.10
C THR A 27 10.87 -13.61 12.74
N THR A 28 11.92 -12.85 12.42
CA THR A 28 12.12 -11.50 12.92
C THR A 28 12.18 -10.52 11.76
N VAL A 29 11.96 -9.23 12.05
CA VAL A 29 12.20 -8.13 11.11
C VAL A 29 13.61 -8.23 10.49
N ALA A 30 14.62 -8.59 11.28
CA ALA A 30 15.98 -8.82 10.77
C ALA A 30 16.11 -10.08 9.89
N GLY A 31 15.31 -11.12 10.14
CA GLY A 31 15.21 -12.30 9.28
C GLY A 31 14.62 -11.96 7.92
N VAL A 32 13.49 -11.25 7.91
CA VAL A 32 12.83 -10.77 6.69
C VAL A 32 13.74 -9.84 5.89
N ALA A 33 14.39 -8.88 6.55
CA ALA A 33 15.33 -7.96 5.90
C ALA A 33 16.42 -8.71 5.11
N ARG A 34 16.97 -9.78 5.72
CA ARG A 34 17.96 -10.65 5.07
C ARG A 34 17.35 -11.43 3.90
N ALA A 35 16.17 -12.01 4.07
CA ALA A 35 15.49 -12.78 3.03
C ALA A 35 15.11 -11.93 1.80
N THR A 36 14.72 -10.68 2.01
CA THR A 36 14.28 -9.77 0.94
C THR A 36 15.41 -8.89 0.38
N GLY A 37 16.60 -8.91 0.98
CA GLY A 37 17.69 -7.98 0.66
C GLY A 37 17.39 -6.51 0.98
N ILE A 38 16.44 -6.26 1.88
CA ILE A 38 16.02 -4.90 2.28
C ILE A 38 16.85 -4.48 3.48
N ASN A 39 17.29 -3.21 3.52
CA ASN A 39 17.97 -2.68 4.69
C ASN A 39 17.05 -2.79 5.93
N ARG A 40 17.59 -3.34 7.03
CA ARG A 40 16.85 -3.58 8.28
C ARG A 40 16.21 -2.32 8.85
N GLU A 41 16.91 -1.19 8.85
CA GLU A 41 16.40 0.09 9.35
C GLU A 41 15.24 0.59 8.49
N THR A 42 15.34 0.44 7.16
CA THR A 42 14.25 0.78 6.25
C THR A 42 13.01 -0.10 6.50
N LEU A 43 13.22 -1.41 6.66
CA LEU A 43 12.13 -2.33 7.00
C LEU A 43 11.47 -1.95 8.33
N ASP A 44 12.29 -1.66 9.35
CA ASP A 44 11.82 -1.30 10.69
C ASP A 44 10.95 -0.03 10.67
N ARG A 45 11.37 1.02 9.95
CA ARG A 45 10.57 2.25 9.78
C ARG A 45 9.21 1.99 9.12
N TRP A 46 9.16 1.10 8.12
CA TRP A 46 7.90 0.77 7.47
C TRP A 46 6.97 -0.01 8.39
N VAL A 47 7.46 -1.07 9.02
CA VAL A 47 6.63 -1.89 9.89
C VAL A 47 6.22 -1.14 11.17
N LYS A 48 7.01 -0.13 11.58
CA LYS A 48 6.65 0.83 12.64
C LYS A 48 5.56 1.82 12.25
N GLY A 49 5.25 1.96 10.96
CA GLY A 49 4.31 2.98 10.45
C GLY A 49 4.92 4.39 10.41
N GLU A 50 6.23 4.52 10.61
CA GLU A 50 6.97 5.80 10.52
C GLU A 50 7.14 6.25 9.07
N ARG A 51 7.02 5.32 8.11
CA ARG A 51 7.03 5.60 6.68
C ARG A 51 5.97 4.76 5.98
N ALA A 52 5.29 5.36 5.01
CA ALA A 52 4.33 4.66 4.17
C ALA A 52 5.01 3.47 3.46
N LEU A 53 4.34 2.32 3.52
CA LEU A 53 4.77 1.08 2.89
C LEU A 53 4.24 1.05 1.45
N SER A 54 5.11 0.81 0.47
CA SER A 54 4.69 0.63 -0.91
C SER A 54 4.08 -0.75 -1.13
N ILE A 55 3.19 -0.91 -2.12
CA ILE A 55 2.65 -2.22 -2.50
C ILE A 55 3.79 -3.18 -2.91
N THR A 56 4.79 -2.72 -3.66
CA THR A 56 5.95 -3.55 -4.03
C THR A 56 6.69 -4.10 -2.80
N THR A 57 6.84 -3.28 -1.76
CA THR A 57 7.42 -3.70 -0.48
C THR A 57 6.53 -4.71 0.23
N LEU A 58 5.21 -4.48 0.25
CA LEU A 58 4.26 -5.42 0.84
C LEU A 58 4.41 -6.81 0.22
N TYR A 59 4.41 -6.89 -1.10
CA TYR A 59 4.56 -8.14 -1.84
C TYR A 59 5.86 -8.88 -1.47
N ARG A 60 6.98 -8.16 -1.38
CA ARG A 60 8.28 -8.76 -0.99
C ARG A 60 8.25 -9.35 0.42
N ILE A 61 7.67 -8.61 1.37
CA ILE A 61 7.57 -9.08 2.75
C ILE A 61 6.62 -10.28 2.83
N ALA A 62 5.46 -10.18 2.18
CA ALA A 62 4.45 -11.22 2.09
C ALA A 62 5.04 -12.55 1.57
N SER A 63 5.81 -12.49 0.49
CA SER A 63 6.56 -13.66 -0.03
C SER A 63 7.58 -14.21 0.97
N ALA A 64 8.25 -13.36 1.76
CA ALA A 64 9.25 -13.80 2.73
C ALA A 64 8.65 -14.46 3.99
N VAL A 65 7.38 -14.21 4.29
CA VAL A 65 6.65 -14.82 5.41
C VAL A 65 5.64 -15.89 4.97
N ASP A 66 5.62 -16.22 3.68
CA ASP A 66 4.71 -17.21 3.06
C ASP A 66 3.22 -16.91 3.31
N VAL A 67 2.84 -15.63 3.24
CA VAL A 67 1.44 -15.18 3.36
C VAL A 67 1.07 -14.41 2.10
N PRO A 68 -0.06 -14.70 1.44
CA PRO A 68 -0.50 -13.90 0.31
C PRO A 68 -0.76 -12.45 0.71
N PRO A 69 -0.34 -11.44 -0.08
CA PRO A 69 -0.43 -10.03 0.31
C PRO A 69 -1.87 -9.56 0.51
N HIS A 70 -2.84 -10.09 -0.25
CA HIS A 70 -4.25 -9.75 -0.08
C HIS A 70 -4.79 -10.19 1.30
N VAL A 71 -4.27 -11.28 1.87
CA VAL A 71 -4.64 -11.75 3.23
C VAL A 71 -4.15 -10.76 4.28
N ILE A 72 -2.95 -10.21 4.11
CA ILE A 72 -2.39 -9.20 5.03
C ILE A 72 -3.26 -7.94 5.02
N VAL A 73 -3.66 -7.49 3.83
CA VAL A 73 -4.54 -6.31 3.67
C VAL A 73 -5.91 -6.58 4.27
N GLN A 74 -6.55 -7.71 3.95
CA GLN A 74 -7.85 -8.09 4.51
C GLN A 74 -7.84 -8.11 6.04
N ARG A 75 -6.84 -8.75 6.67
CA ARG A 75 -6.71 -8.77 8.15
C ARG A 75 -6.45 -7.39 8.74
N ALA A 76 -5.79 -6.50 8.00
CA ALA A 76 -5.61 -5.11 8.40
C ALA A 76 -6.93 -4.33 8.31
N GLU A 77 -7.74 -4.55 7.27
CA GLU A 77 -9.08 -3.97 7.10
C GLU A 77 -10.02 -4.40 8.23
N GLU A 78 -10.08 -5.70 8.52
CA GLU A 78 -10.87 -6.26 9.63
C GLU A 78 -10.49 -5.60 10.96
N ARG A 79 -9.18 -5.46 11.23
CA ARG A 79 -8.68 -4.80 12.43
C ARG A 79 -8.99 -3.29 12.43
N PHE A 80 -8.86 -2.62 11.30
CA PHE A 80 -9.12 -1.19 11.17
C PHE A 80 -10.61 -0.88 11.40
N ALA A 81 -11.50 -1.72 10.87
CA ALA A 81 -12.93 -1.64 11.08
C ALA A 81 -13.31 -1.85 12.56
N ALA A 82 -12.68 -2.83 13.23
CA ALA A 82 -12.88 -3.09 14.65
C ALA A 82 -12.46 -1.92 15.55
N GLN A 83 -11.40 -1.19 15.17
CA GLN A 83 -10.92 0.00 15.91
C GLN A 83 -11.71 1.26 15.61
N SER A 84 -12.27 1.36 14.41
CA SER A 84 -12.91 2.60 13.93
C SER A 84 -14.38 2.69 14.27
N GLY A 85 -14.98 1.68 14.93
CA GLY A 85 -16.38 1.72 15.36
C GLY A 85 -17.31 2.18 14.23
N SER A 86 -17.45 1.35 13.19
CA SER A 86 -18.37 1.54 12.04
C SER A 86 -18.22 2.85 11.23
N ASP A 87 -17.49 2.82 10.11
CA ASP A 87 -17.93 3.44 8.83
C ASP A 87 -17.09 3.04 7.59
N VAL A 88 -16.45 1.85 7.53
CA VAL A 88 -15.78 1.39 6.28
C VAL A 88 -16.79 0.73 5.31
N GLY A 89 -18.07 0.78 5.66
CA GLY A 89 -19.19 0.33 4.82
C GLY A 89 -19.80 1.43 3.95
N ARG A 90 -19.28 2.68 3.98
CA ARG A 90 -19.68 3.68 2.99
C ARG A 90 -19.01 3.31 1.67
N GLY A 91 -19.65 2.41 0.93
CA GLY A 91 -19.51 2.37 -0.51
C GLY A 91 -19.77 3.78 -1.02
N ALA A 92 -18.69 4.52 -1.25
CA ALA A 92 -18.74 5.64 -2.16
C ALA A 92 -19.24 5.00 -3.45
N HIS A 93 -20.50 5.22 -3.75
CA HIS A 93 -21.09 4.92 -5.04
C HIS A 93 -20.24 5.72 -6.02
N TYR A 94 -19.22 5.09 -6.59
CA TYR A 94 -18.53 5.67 -7.72
C TYR A 94 -19.56 5.54 -8.83
N GLU A 95 -20.22 6.65 -9.14
CA GLU A 95 -21.11 6.72 -10.30
C GLU A 95 -20.21 6.51 -11.52
N VAL A 96 -20.13 5.26 -11.98
CA VAL A 96 -19.57 4.94 -13.28
C VAL A 96 -20.57 5.49 -14.27
N THR A 97 -20.39 6.75 -14.65
CA THR A 97 -21.08 7.28 -15.83
C THR A 97 -20.68 6.37 -17.00
N PRO A 98 -21.64 5.83 -17.77
CA PRO A 98 -21.32 4.98 -18.93
C PRO A 98 -20.54 5.75 -20.01
N ASP A 99 -20.65 7.08 -20.00
CA ASP A 99 -19.73 7.97 -20.69
C ASP A 99 -18.45 8.11 -19.85
N GLY A 100 -17.36 7.50 -20.31
CA GLY A 100 -16.02 7.75 -19.78
C GLY A 100 -15.65 9.25 -19.79
N PRO A 101 -14.41 9.63 -19.43
CA PRO A 101 -14.00 11.03 -19.52
C PRO A 101 -14.36 11.55 -20.91
N ALA A 102 -15.09 12.67 -20.95
CA ALA A 102 -15.53 13.28 -22.20
C ALA A 102 -14.35 13.27 -23.17
N SER A 103 -14.57 12.70 -24.35
CA SER A 103 -13.53 12.54 -25.37
C SER A 103 -13.10 13.89 -25.99
N ASP A 104 -13.42 15.01 -25.32
CA ASP A 104 -13.06 16.38 -25.69
C ASP A 104 -11.71 16.82 -25.15
N LEU A 105 -11.08 16.04 -24.27
CA LEU A 105 -9.62 16.09 -24.08
C LEU A 105 -8.96 15.52 -25.33
N GLY A 106 -8.88 16.34 -26.37
CA GLY A 106 -8.08 16.08 -27.55
C GLY A 106 -6.72 15.58 -27.09
N LEU A 107 -6.40 14.33 -27.45
CA LEU A 107 -5.05 13.80 -27.34
C LEU A 107 -4.14 14.88 -27.93
N ALA A 108 -3.32 15.49 -27.09
CA ALA A 108 -2.26 16.39 -27.51
C ALA A 108 -1.23 15.53 -28.26
N ALA A 109 -1.60 15.19 -29.50
CA ALA A 109 -0.69 14.69 -30.48
C ALA A 109 0.11 15.91 -30.98
N GLU A 110 1.41 15.68 -31.08
CA GLU A 110 2.33 16.36 -31.99
C GLU A 110 2.95 17.67 -31.49
N HIS A 111 4.13 17.56 -30.87
CA HIS A 111 5.31 18.33 -31.30
C HIS A 111 6.59 17.66 -30.82
N GLY A 112 7.05 16.67 -31.60
CA GLY A 112 8.44 16.21 -31.58
C GLY A 112 9.10 16.66 -32.87
N GLU A 113 9.71 17.85 -32.88
CA GLU A 113 10.54 18.31 -34.00
C GLU A 113 11.69 17.33 -34.22
N ARG A 114 11.62 16.56 -35.32
CA ARG A 114 12.79 15.86 -35.85
C ARG A 114 13.73 16.90 -36.45
N LYS A 115 14.78 17.26 -35.71
CA LYS A 115 15.99 17.85 -36.32
C LYS A 115 16.65 16.78 -37.19
N THR A 116 16.39 16.85 -38.48
CA THR A 116 17.32 16.35 -39.50
C THR A 116 18.45 17.37 -39.61
N ASP A 117 19.69 16.95 -39.45
CA ASP A 117 20.76 17.56 -40.22
C ASP A 117 21.84 16.53 -40.58
N SER A 118 22.39 16.77 -41.76
CA SER A 118 23.31 15.94 -42.55
C SER A 118 24.74 15.98 -42.03
#